data_AF-A0A953PRJ4-F1
#
_entry.id   AF-A0A953PRJ4-F1
#
_cell.length_a   1.000
_cell.length_b   1.000
_cell.length_c   1.000
_cell.angle_alpha   90.00
_cell.angle_beta   90.00
_cell.angle_gamma   90.00
#
_symmetry.space_group_name_H-M   'P 1'
#
loop_
_entity.id
_entity.type
_entity.pdbx_description
1 polymer ?
#
loop_
_entity_poly.entity_id
_entity_poly.type
_entity_poly.pdbx_seq_one_letter_code
_entity_poly.pdbx_strand_id
1 'polypeptide(L)'
;LEWYKRVVLTAAWRLSRRDAFHDRLANLDALDRLFAQTSDVAKLPEQRLTPLTPVDGPMPACDAAANAKSAREAALLTAELAQGGRWRTWIDAVRALQRINREAAYRVAFFLNDAPDQDPRVDRFCVGGNAVLDAALLKLMGEGGTPAVSMYEAVSRLRPSQLPVIDGHAIGNSNRVKADALFDYLAEKSLVVSR
;
A
#
# COMPACT_ATOMS: atom_id res chain seq x y z
N LEU A 1 -27.85 -41.16 16.35
CA LEU A 1 -28.24 -40.33 15.17
C LEU A 1 -27.14 -39.35 14.74
N GLU A 2 -26.52 -38.63 15.68
CA GLU A 2 -25.45 -37.64 15.44
C GLU A 2 -24.25 -38.17 14.62
N TRP A 3 -23.75 -39.36 14.94
CA TRP A 3 -22.58 -39.94 14.26
C TRP A 3 -22.87 -40.26 12.79
N TYR A 4 -24.05 -40.80 12.49
CA TYR A 4 -24.47 -41.12 11.12
C TYR A 4 -24.64 -39.85 10.27
N LYS A 5 -25.23 -38.78 10.86
CA LYS A 5 -25.29 -37.47 10.21
C LYS A 5 -23.90 -36.93 9.89
N ARG A 6 -22.96 -37.04 10.82
CA ARG A 6 -21.57 -36.57 10.62
C ARG A 6 -20.87 -37.32 9.49
N VAL A 7 -21.04 -38.64 9.41
CA VAL A 7 -20.45 -39.47 8.33
C VAL A 7 -21.06 -39.11 6.98
N VAL A 8 -22.39 -39.01 6.90
CA VAL A 8 -23.09 -38.69 5.65
C VAL A 8 -22.75 -37.27 5.16
N LEU A 9 -22.72 -36.29 6.06
CA LEU A 9 -22.37 -34.91 5.71
C LEU A 9 -20.89 -34.79 5.28
N THR A 10 -19.99 -35.53 5.92
CA THR A 10 -18.57 -35.54 5.52
C THR A 10 -18.37 -36.20 4.16
N ALA A 11 -19.09 -37.29 3.88
CA ALA A 11 -19.05 -37.95 2.58
C ALA A 11 -19.66 -37.05 1.48
N ALA A 12 -20.81 -36.43 1.74
CA ALA A 12 -21.45 -35.48 0.83
C ALA A 12 -20.54 -34.28 0.52
N TRP A 13 -19.82 -33.75 1.52
CA TRP A 13 -18.84 -32.67 1.34
C TRP A 13 -17.60 -33.10 0.55
N ARG A 14 -17.09 -34.33 0.75
CA ARG A 14 -15.97 -34.85 -0.04
C ARG A 14 -16.34 -35.11 -1.50
N LEU A 15 -17.62 -35.36 -1.76
CA LEU A 15 -18.17 -35.65 -3.08
C LEU A 15 -18.80 -34.42 -3.77
N SER A 16 -19.00 -33.31 -3.06
CA SER A 16 -19.46 -32.06 -3.66
C SER A 16 -18.39 -31.48 -4.58
N ARG A 17 -18.83 -30.75 -5.62
CA ARG A 17 -17.92 -30.14 -6.60
C ARG A 17 -16.87 -29.27 -5.89
N ARG A 18 -15.59 -29.50 -6.22
CA ARG A 18 -14.49 -28.60 -5.85
C ARG A 18 -14.70 -27.26 -6.55
N ASP A 19 -15.05 -26.26 -5.78
CA ASP A 19 -15.03 -24.86 -6.19
C ASP A 19 -13.99 -24.09 -5.37
N ALA A 20 -13.79 -22.81 -5.70
CA ALA A 20 -12.82 -21.97 -5.01
C ALA A 20 -13.09 -21.81 -3.50
N PHE A 21 -14.32 -22.08 -3.05
CA PHE A 21 -14.69 -22.06 -1.63
C PHE A 21 -14.30 -23.37 -0.93
N HIS A 22 -14.51 -24.51 -1.58
CA HIS A 22 -14.03 -25.83 -1.14
C HIS A 22 -12.51 -25.85 -0.97
N ASP A 23 -11.77 -25.30 -1.94
CA ASP A 23 -10.31 -25.22 -1.88
C ASP A 23 -9.81 -24.29 -0.76
N ARG A 24 -10.52 -23.21 -0.45
CA ARG A 24 -10.18 -22.32 0.69
C ARG A 24 -10.37 -23.00 2.04
N LEU A 25 -11.45 -23.75 2.21
CA LEU A 25 -11.73 -24.49 3.43
C LEU A 25 -10.81 -25.71 3.60
N ALA A 26 -10.47 -26.40 2.52
CA ALA A 26 -9.54 -27.52 2.54
C ALA A 26 -8.09 -27.09 2.88
N ASN A 27 -7.76 -25.82 2.64
CA ASN A 27 -6.46 -25.23 2.96
C ASN A 27 -6.46 -24.42 4.27
N LEU A 28 -7.42 -24.67 5.17
CA LEU A 28 -7.42 -24.02 6.49
C LEU A 28 -6.14 -24.29 7.29
N ASP A 29 -5.55 -25.49 7.20
CA ASP A 29 -4.26 -25.77 7.84
C ASP A 29 -3.10 -24.93 7.25
N ALA A 30 -3.19 -24.59 5.96
CA ALA A 30 -2.24 -23.68 5.32
C ALA A 30 -2.49 -22.23 5.75
N LEU A 31 -3.76 -21.85 5.99
CA LEU A 31 -4.13 -20.56 6.59
C LEU A 31 -3.66 -20.46 8.05
N ASP A 32 -3.77 -21.53 8.84
CA ASP A 32 -3.27 -21.58 10.22
C ASP A 32 -1.75 -21.42 10.29
N ARG A 33 -1.00 -21.99 9.33
CA ARG A 33 0.45 -21.71 9.21
C ARG A 33 0.73 -20.26 8.81
N LEU A 34 -0.10 -19.67 7.96
CA LEU A 34 -0.03 -18.25 7.60
C LEU A 34 -0.28 -17.37 8.84
N PHE A 35 -1.28 -17.71 9.65
CA PHE A 35 -1.59 -17.01 10.90
C PHE A 35 -0.51 -17.22 11.97
N ALA A 36 0.06 -18.42 12.08
CA ALA A 36 1.19 -18.69 12.97
C ALA A 36 2.40 -17.80 12.62
N GLN A 37 2.73 -17.64 11.33
CA GLN A 37 3.77 -16.72 10.88
C GLN A 37 3.46 -15.24 11.18
N THR A 38 2.19 -14.82 11.07
CA THR A 38 1.82 -13.45 11.48
C THR A 38 1.98 -13.20 12.98
N SER A 39 1.80 -14.23 13.81
CA SER A 39 2.00 -14.12 15.27
C SER A 39 3.45 -13.88 15.68
N ASP A 40 4.41 -14.30 14.84
CA ASP A 40 5.84 -14.05 15.07
C ASP A 40 6.27 -12.66 14.57
N VAL A 41 5.68 -12.18 13.47
CA VAL A 41 5.87 -10.81 13.00
C VAL A 41 5.38 -9.78 14.04
N ALA A 42 4.29 -10.08 14.76
CA ALA A 42 3.76 -9.21 15.81
C ALA A 42 4.69 -9.09 17.03
N LYS A 43 5.61 -10.05 17.25
CA LYS A 43 6.56 -10.06 18.37
C LYS A 43 7.88 -9.37 18.06
N LEU A 44 8.10 -8.96 16.80
CA LEU A 44 9.31 -8.28 16.39
C LEU A 44 9.50 -6.97 17.18
N PRO A 45 10.69 -6.68 17.73
CA PRO A 45 10.97 -5.42 18.41
C PRO A 45 10.60 -4.17 17.58
N GLU A 46 10.75 -4.26 16.26
CA GLU A 46 10.44 -3.22 15.27
C GLU A 46 8.94 -2.91 15.15
N GLN A 47 8.05 -3.79 15.66
CA GLN A 47 6.61 -3.50 15.78
C GLN A 47 6.32 -2.50 16.88
N ARG A 48 7.21 -2.37 17.88
CA ARG A 48 6.98 -1.47 19.00
C ARG A 48 7.04 -0.03 18.51
N LEU A 49 5.95 0.70 18.72
CA LEU A 49 5.89 2.12 18.41
C LEU A 49 6.84 2.88 19.33
N THR A 50 7.68 3.71 18.74
CA THR A 50 8.63 4.58 19.43
C THR A 50 8.38 6.03 19.05
N PRO A 51 8.80 7.00 19.88
CA PRO A 51 8.71 8.41 19.51
C PRO A 51 9.46 8.68 18.21
N LEU A 52 8.80 9.38 17.28
CA LEU A 52 9.38 9.82 16.02
C LEU A 52 10.05 11.19 16.21
N THR A 53 11.20 11.37 15.59
CA THR A 53 11.96 12.63 15.68
C THR A 53 11.91 13.34 14.33
N PRO A 54 11.25 14.50 14.24
CA PRO A 54 11.24 15.28 13.01
C PRO A 54 12.65 15.68 12.56
N VAL A 55 12.81 15.81 11.25
CA VAL A 55 13.99 16.38 10.60
C VAL A 55 13.61 17.77 10.10
N ASP A 56 14.40 18.76 10.51
CA ASP A 56 14.24 20.14 10.06
C ASP A 56 14.83 20.36 8.66
N GLY A 57 14.21 21.28 7.93
CA GLY A 57 14.64 21.70 6.59
C GLY A 57 14.05 20.86 5.45
N PRO A 58 14.21 21.32 4.21
CA PRO A 58 13.74 20.58 3.03
C PRO A 58 14.55 19.30 2.83
N MET A 59 13.94 18.30 2.18
CA MET A 59 14.69 17.12 1.73
C MET A 59 15.81 17.54 0.76
N PRO A 60 17.05 17.07 0.98
CA PRO A 60 18.13 17.31 0.03
C PRO A 60 17.89 16.52 -1.27
N ALA A 61 18.56 16.90 -2.35
CA ALA A 61 18.60 16.07 -3.55
C ALA A 61 19.37 14.77 -3.29
N CYS A 62 18.86 13.64 -3.79
CA CYS A 62 19.56 12.36 -3.67
C CYS A 62 20.84 12.33 -4.49
N ASP A 63 21.81 11.53 -4.04
CA ASP A 63 22.92 11.12 -4.88
C ASP A 63 22.40 10.29 -6.08
N ALA A 64 22.77 10.71 -7.29
CA ALA A 64 22.26 10.14 -8.52
C ALA A 64 22.74 8.70 -8.76
N ALA A 65 23.93 8.33 -8.28
CA ALA A 65 24.45 6.97 -8.44
C ALA A 65 23.77 6.02 -7.44
N ALA A 66 23.63 6.44 -6.19
CA ALA A 66 22.93 5.66 -5.15
C ALA A 66 21.46 5.39 -5.49
N ASN A 67 20.80 6.32 -6.17
CA ASN A 67 19.37 6.25 -6.47
C ASN A 67 19.09 6.10 -7.97
N ALA A 68 20.05 5.56 -8.73
CA ALA A 68 19.88 5.32 -10.17
C ALA A 68 18.71 4.37 -10.47
N LYS A 69 18.38 3.46 -9.54
CA LYS A 69 17.26 2.52 -9.68
C LYS A 69 15.93 3.26 -9.74
N SER A 70 15.60 4.06 -8.71
CA SER A 70 14.33 4.78 -8.66
C SER A 70 14.22 5.79 -9.80
N ALA A 71 15.32 6.45 -10.17
CA ALA A 71 15.36 7.32 -11.35
C ALA A 71 15.02 6.57 -12.65
N ARG A 72 15.54 5.34 -12.83
CA ARG A 72 15.21 4.50 -13.98
C ARG A 72 13.75 4.05 -13.96
N GLU A 73 13.25 3.66 -12.80
CA GLU A 73 11.84 3.24 -12.62
C GLU A 73 10.88 4.40 -12.91
N ALA A 74 11.21 5.61 -12.44
CA ALA A 74 10.48 6.84 -12.78
C ALA A 74 10.45 7.12 -14.28
N ALA A 75 11.59 7.03 -14.95
CA ALA A 75 11.68 7.24 -16.39
C ALA A 75 10.88 6.18 -17.18
N LEU A 76 10.95 4.91 -16.77
CA LEU A 76 10.20 3.82 -17.37
C LEU A 76 8.69 4.01 -17.19
N LEU A 77 8.23 4.29 -15.97
CA LEU A 77 6.81 4.53 -15.73
C LEU A 77 6.31 5.71 -16.58
N THR A 78 7.05 6.83 -16.58
CA THR A 78 6.67 8.02 -17.35
C THR A 78 6.54 7.72 -18.84
N ALA A 79 7.50 6.98 -19.41
CA ALA A 79 7.45 6.56 -20.80
C ALA A 79 6.27 5.62 -21.09
N GLU A 80 6.00 4.67 -20.18
CA GLU A 80 4.94 3.68 -20.36
C GLU A 80 3.54 4.24 -20.15
N LEU A 81 3.37 5.22 -19.26
CA LEU A 81 2.15 6.02 -19.12
C LEU A 81 1.84 6.80 -20.40
N ALA A 82 2.87 7.29 -21.11
CA ALA A 82 2.71 8.02 -22.36
C ALA A 82 2.41 7.12 -23.58
N GLN A 83 2.94 5.89 -23.62
CA GLN A 83 2.89 5.03 -24.80
C GLN A 83 1.94 3.82 -24.68
N GLY A 84 1.32 3.58 -23.52
CA GLY A 84 0.34 2.50 -23.33
C GLY A 84 0.97 1.10 -23.27
N GLY A 85 2.10 0.97 -22.57
CA GLY A 85 2.90 -0.26 -22.44
C GLY A 85 2.41 -1.23 -21.36
N ARG A 86 3.35 -1.85 -20.63
CA ARG A 86 3.06 -2.92 -19.63
C ARG A 86 2.05 -2.52 -18.54
N TRP A 87 1.91 -1.23 -18.28
CA TRP A 87 1.00 -0.68 -17.28
C TRP A 87 -0.45 -0.52 -17.75
N ARG A 88 -0.74 -0.76 -19.03
CA ARG A 88 -2.07 -0.50 -19.61
C ARG A 88 -3.19 -1.15 -18.82
N THR A 89 -3.07 -2.42 -18.44
CA THR A 89 -4.09 -3.12 -17.64
C THR A 89 -4.31 -2.46 -16.28
N TRP A 90 -3.24 -2.01 -15.62
CA TRP A 90 -3.34 -1.33 -14.34
C TRP A 90 -3.98 0.06 -14.49
N ILE A 91 -3.58 0.82 -15.52
CA ILE A 91 -4.19 2.13 -15.84
C ILE A 91 -5.69 1.97 -16.13
N ASP A 92 -6.07 0.96 -16.91
CA ASP A 92 -7.47 0.67 -17.23
C ASP A 92 -8.27 0.32 -15.97
N ALA A 93 -7.67 -0.40 -15.01
CA ALA A 93 -8.28 -0.68 -13.71
C ALA A 93 -8.46 0.59 -12.86
N VAL A 94 -7.46 1.47 -12.79
CA VAL A 94 -7.56 2.78 -12.12
C VAL A 94 -8.71 3.59 -12.74
N ARG A 95 -8.78 3.66 -14.07
CA ARG A 95 -9.85 4.38 -14.79
C ARG A 95 -11.23 3.78 -14.56
N ALA A 96 -11.33 2.45 -14.42
CA ALA A 96 -12.58 1.79 -14.08
C ALA A 96 -13.05 2.16 -12.67
N LEU A 97 -12.15 2.19 -11.68
CA LEU A 97 -12.45 2.62 -10.32
C LEU A 97 -12.87 4.11 -10.25
N GLN A 98 -12.19 4.98 -11.00
CA GLN A 98 -12.57 6.39 -11.13
C GLN A 98 -13.97 6.54 -11.76
N ARG A 99 -14.32 5.69 -12.73
CA ARG A 99 -15.66 5.68 -13.34
C ARG A 99 -16.72 5.30 -12.32
N ILE A 100 -16.48 4.23 -11.54
CA ILE A 100 -17.36 3.79 -10.47
C ILE A 100 -17.61 4.92 -9.45
N ASN A 101 -16.56 5.68 -9.11
CA ASN A 101 -16.69 6.85 -8.24
C ASN A 101 -17.59 7.94 -8.83
N ARG A 102 -17.42 8.27 -10.11
CA ARG A 102 -18.23 9.29 -10.81
C ARG A 102 -19.67 8.87 -11.03
N GLU A 103 -19.90 7.59 -11.28
CA GLU A 103 -21.24 7.00 -11.43
C GLU A 103 -21.95 6.81 -10.08
N ALA A 104 -21.30 7.22 -8.97
CA ALA A 104 -21.82 7.19 -7.60
C ALA A 104 -22.28 5.80 -7.10
N ALA A 105 -21.80 4.72 -7.73
CA ALA A 105 -22.06 3.37 -7.25
C ALA A 105 -21.29 3.08 -5.94
N TYR A 106 -20.08 3.65 -5.80
CA TYR A 106 -19.26 3.59 -4.59
C TYR A 106 -18.45 4.89 -4.46
N ARG A 107 -18.07 5.26 -3.22
CA ARG A 107 -17.09 6.32 -2.98
C ARG A 107 -15.70 5.71 -2.99
N VAL A 108 -14.84 6.17 -3.91
CA VAL A 108 -13.46 5.66 -4.06
C VAL A 108 -12.47 6.76 -3.73
N ALA A 109 -11.44 6.40 -2.97
CA ALA A 109 -10.25 7.20 -2.77
C ALA A 109 -9.02 6.32 -2.99
N PHE A 110 -7.99 6.88 -3.62
CA PHE A 110 -6.70 6.23 -3.77
C PHE A 110 -5.74 6.72 -2.68
N PHE A 111 -5.04 5.77 -2.07
CA PHE A 111 -3.96 6.03 -1.14
C PHE A 111 -2.66 5.48 -1.72
N LEU A 112 -1.72 6.35 -2.03
CA LEU A 112 -0.41 5.99 -2.55
C LEU A 112 0.55 5.76 -1.39
N ASN A 113 1.01 4.52 -1.31
CA ASN A 113 1.98 4.05 -0.33
C ASN A 113 3.37 4.05 -0.95
N ASP A 114 3.88 5.24 -1.26
CA ASP A 114 5.22 5.45 -1.83
C ASP A 114 6.03 6.34 -0.88
N ALA A 115 7.24 5.91 -0.54
CA ALA A 115 8.13 6.66 0.32
C ALA A 115 9.23 7.35 -0.51
N PRO A 116 9.77 8.49 -0.04
CA PRO A 116 10.94 9.10 -0.65
C PRO A 116 12.13 8.14 -0.66
N ASP A 117 13.04 8.39 -1.60
CA ASP A 117 14.34 7.75 -1.62
C ASP A 117 15.12 8.04 -0.34
N GLN A 118 16.03 7.14 0.04
CA GLN A 118 16.85 7.25 1.24
C GLN A 118 18.29 7.61 0.85
N ASP A 119 18.91 8.59 1.52
CA ASP A 119 20.35 8.83 1.31
C ASP A 119 21.15 7.73 2.02
N PRO A 120 22.03 6.98 1.32
CA PRO A 120 22.78 5.89 1.95
C PRO A 120 23.84 6.36 2.96
N ARG A 121 24.15 7.66 3.01
CA ARG A 121 25.22 8.23 3.84
C ARG A 121 24.70 8.86 5.14
N VAL A 122 23.43 9.25 5.16
CA VAL A 122 22.82 9.96 6.29
C VAL A 122 21.41 9.44 6.54
N ASP A 123 21.00 9.43 7.81
CA ASP A 123 19.66 9.00 8.21
C ASP A 123 18.60 10.04 7.87
N ARG A 124 18.37 10.24 6.57
CA ARG A 124 17.40 11.18 5.99
C ARG A 124 16.86 10.63 4.66
N PHE A 125 15.62 10.98 4.39
CA PHE A 125 15.07 10.91 3.05
C PHE A 125 15.66 11.99 2.14
N CYS A 126 15.60 11.76 0.84
CA CYS A 126 16.08 12.68 -0.19
C CYS A 126 15.14 12.70 -1.40
N VAL A 127 15.21 13.77 -2.18
CA VAL A 127 14.45 13.95 -3.42
C VAL A 127 15.16 13.20 -4.55
N GLY A 128 14.59 12.07 -4.97
CA GLY A 128 15.08 11.22 -6.04
C GLY A 128 13.99 10.80 -7.03
N GLY A 129 14.13 9.61 -7.61
CA GLY A 129 13.18 9.09 -8.59
C GLY A 129 11.78 8.87 -8.03
N ASN A 130 11.65 8.52 -6.74
CA ASN A 130 10.36 8.31 -6.12
C ASN A 130 9.52 9.59 -6.04
N ALA A 131 10.15 10.77 -5.98
CA ALA A 131 9.42 12.05 -6.06
C ALA A 131 8.67 12.20 -7.40
N VAL A 132 9.29 11.73 -8.48
CA VAL A 132 8.71 11.78 -9.84
C VAL A 132 7.62 10.72 -10.00
N LEU A 133 7.84 9.52 -9.44
CA LEU A 133 6.85 8.43 -9.42
C LEU A 133 5.59 8.84 -8.66
N ASP A 134 5.76 9.34 -7.44
CA ASP A 134 4.67 9.80 -6.58
C ASP A 134 3.79 10.83 -7.29
N ALA A 135 4.40 11.88 -7.83
CA ALA A 135 3.70 12.94 -8.55
C ALA A 135 2.96 12.42 -9.81
N ALA A 136 3.59 11.53 -10.60
CA ALA A 136 2.98 10.97 -11.80
C ALA A 136 1.78 10.08 -11.47
N LEU A 137 1.90 9.23 -10.45
CA LEU A 137 0.84 8.33 -9.99
C LEU A 137 -0.32 9.10 -9.37
N LEU A 138 -0.05 10.08 -8.51
CA LEU A 138 -1.09 10.95 -7.94
C LEU A 138 -1.86 11.70 -9.01
N LYS A 139 -1.15 12.24 -10.02
CA LYS A 139 -1.80 12.90 -11.15
C LYS A 139 -2.76 11.96 -11.88
N LEU A 140 -2.32 10.76 -12.22
CA LEU A 140 -3.14 9.76 -12.91
C LEU A 140 -4.34 9.32 -12.06
N MET A 141 -4.12 8.98 -10.79
CA MET A 141 -5.18 8.51 -9.88
C MET A 141 -6.19 9.61 -9.55
N GLY A 142 -5.76 10.87 -9.52
CA GLY A 142 -6.59 12.04 -9.31
C GLY A 142 -7.42 12.49 -10.53
N GLU A 143 -7.21 11.87 -11.70
CA GLU A 143 -7.93 12.26 -12.92
C GLU A 143 -9.46 12.19 -12.75
N GLY A 144 -10.16 13.18 -13.34
CA GLY A 144 -11.61 13.26 -13.27
C GLY A 144 -12.15 13.51 -11.86
N GLY A 145 -11.33 14.05 -10.94
CA GLY A 145 -11.74 14.50 -9.62
C GLY A 145 -11.82 13.39 -8.55
N THR A 146 -11.25 12.22 -8.81
CA THR A 146 -11.24 11.14 -7.81
C THR A 146 -10.22 11.48 -6.70
N PRO A 147 -10.60 11.42 -5.41
CA PRO A 147 -9.69 11.58 -4.29
C PRO A 147 -8.42 10.72 -4.42
N ALA A 148 -7.25 11.35 -4.37
CA ALA A 148 -5.95 10.69 -4.31
C ALA A 148 -5.03 11.41 -3.32
N VAL A 149 -4.34 10.66 -2.48
CA VAL A 149 -3.40 11.17 -1.46
C VAL A 149 -2.21 10.23 -1.34
N SER A 150 -1.05 10.74 -0.96
CA SER A 150 0.16 9.96 -0.71
C SER A 150 0.68 10.18 0.70
N MET A 151 1.34 9.16 1.24
CA MET A 151 2.14 9.27 2.47
C MET A 151 3.46 10.03 2.29
N TYR A 152 3.88 10.33 1.05
CA TYR A 152 5.22 10.83 0.72
C TYR A 152 5.66 12.02 1.60
N GLU A 153 4.80 13.03 1.74
CA GLU A 153 5.07 14.21 2.58
C GLU A 153 5.02 13.92 4.08
N ALA A 154 4.24 12.94 4.51
CA ALA A 154 4.17 12.57 5.93
C ALA A 154 5.47 11.91 6.41
N VAL A 155 6.18 11.21 5.52
CA VAL A 155 7.48 10.59 5.83
C VAL A 155 8.68 11.47 5.48
N SER A 156 8.55 12.44 4.57
CA SER A 156 9.66 13.29 4.11
C SER A 156 10.41 14.01 5.24
N ARG A 157 9.72 14.27 6.34
CA ARG A 157 10.23 14.97 7.53
C ARG A 157 10.64 14.04 8.67
N LEU A 158 10.74 12.74 8.41
CA LEU A 158 11.11 11.72 9.39
C LEU A 158 12.45 11.08 9.04
N ARG A 159 12.94 10.24 9.95
CA ARG A 159 14.18 9.49 9.78
C ARG A 159 13.89 8.09 9.26
N PRO A 160 14.53 7.65 8.16
CA PRO A 160 14.39 6.29 7.67
C PRO A 160 14.66 5.22 8.74
N SER A 161 15.65 5.43 9.62
CA SER A 161 15.99 4.50 10.70
C SER A 161 14.85 4.28 11.71
N GLN A 162 13.90 5.22 11.82
CA GLN A 162 12.73 5.11 12.69
C GLN A 162 11.52 4.48 11.98
N LEU A 163 11.65 4.16 10.69
CA LEU A 163 10.59 3.68 9.81
C LEU A 163 10.99 2.33 9.17
N PRO A 164 10.87 1.22 9.91
CA PRO A 164 11.29 -0.08 9.43
C PRO A 164 10.48 -0.52 8.20
N VAL A 165 11.20 -0.95 7.16
CA VAL A 165 10.63 -1.50 5.91
C VAL A 165 9.64 -0.54 5.23
N ILE A 166 9.92 0.77 5.29
CA ILE A 166 9.01 1.80 4.79
C ILE A 166 8.62 1.62 3.32
N ASP A 167 9.55 1.14 2.49
CA ASP A 167 9.40 0.93 1.03
C ASP A 167 8.80 -0.45 0.65
N GLY A 168 8.28 -1.20 1.62
CA GLY A 168 7.78 -2.56 1.38
C GLY A 168 6.72 -3.00 2.37
N HIS A 169 6.89 -4.21 2.91
CA HIS A 169 6.05 -4.77 3.96
C HIS A 169 6.31 -4.08 5.31
N ALA A 170 5.91 -2.81 5.37
CA ALA A 170 6.05 -1.93 6.52
C ALA A 170 5.51 -2.54 7.81
N ILE A 171 6.17 -2.21 8.92
CA ILE A 171 5.82 -2.64 10.29
C ILE A 171 5.98 -1.47 11.27
N GLY A 172 5.46 -1.60 12.48
CA GLY A 172 5.61 -0.61 13.55
C GLY A 172 5.33 0.83 13.12
N ASN A 173 6.29 1.72 13.36
CA ASN A 173 6.17 3.14 13.05
C ASN A 173 5.87 3.43 11.56
N SER A 174 6.35 2.61 10.63
CA SER A 174 6.05 2.79 9.21
C SER A 174 4.56 2.65 8.92
N ASN A 175 3.89 1.65 9.51
CA ASN A 175 2.44 1.50 9.37
C ASN A 175 1.68 2.57 10.11
N ARG A 176 2.18 3.00 11.28
CA ARG A 176 1.59 4.13 12.01
C ARG A 176 1.55 5.38 11.14
N VAL A 177 2.67 5.80 10.55
CA VAL A 177 2.71 7.03 9.73
C VAL A 177 1.83 6.92 8.50
N LYS A 178 1.79 5.74 7.85
CA LYS A 178 0.86 5.47 6.74
C LYS A 178 -0.60 5.64 7.15
N ALA A 179 -0.96 5.08 8.30
CA ALA A 179 -2.31 5.18 8.85
C ALA A 179 -2.65 6.62 9.23
N ASP A 180 -1.76 7.33 9.93
CA ASP A 180 -1.95 8.71 10.34
C ASP A 180 -2.18 9.60 9.09
N ALA A 181 -1.35 9.48 8.05
CA ALA A 181 -1.53 10.24 6.80
C ALA A 181 -2.87 9.97 6.10
N LEU A 182 -3.31 8.70 6.07
CA LEU A 182 -4.61 8.33 5.51
C LEU A 182 -5.76 8.88 6.37
N PHE A 183 -5.68 8.73 7.69
CA PHE A 183 -6.75 9.15 8.58
C PHE A 183 -6.89 10.67 8.66
N ASP A 184 -5.78 11.42 8.63
CA ASP A 184 -5.81 12.88 8.55
C ASP A 184 -6.52 13.33 7.27
N TYR A 185 -6.17 12.72 6.13
CA TYR A 185 -6.87 12.98 4.87
C TYR A 185 -8.37 12.67 4.94
N LEU A 186 -8.72 11.49 5.47
CA LEU A 186 -10.13 11.09 5.60
C LEU A 186 -10.90 11.98 6.57
N ALA A 187 -10.27 12.43 7.66
CA ALA A 187 -10.86 13.36 8.61
C ALA A 187 -11.16 14.69 7.91
N GLU A 188 -10.19 15.27 7.18
CA GLU A 188 -10.40 16.49 6.39
C GLU A 188 -11.53 16.35 5.37
N LYS A 189 -11.61 15.22 4.65
CA LYS A 189 -12.65 14.99 3.64
C LYS A 189 -14.02 14.67 4.23
N SER A 190 -14.09 13.95 5.35
CA SER A 190 -15.34 13.61 6.03
C SER A 190 -16.00 14.82 6.67
N LEU A 191 -15.22 15.80 7.14
CA LEU A 191 -15.70 17.07 7.65
C LEU A 191 -16.29 17.99 6.54
N VAL A 192 -16.01 17.70 5.27
CA VAL A 192 -16.55 18.46 4.11
C VAL A 192 -17.91 17.92 3.64
N VAL A 193 -18.39 16.77 4.15
CA VAL A 193 -19.70 16.18 3.77
C VAL A 193 -20.85 16.66 4.69
N SER A 194 -20.69 17.80 5.36
CA SER A 194 -21.79 18.45 6.09
C SER A 194 -21.98 19.89 5.60
N ARG A 195 -22.72 20.05 4.51
CA ARG A 195 -23.59 21.20 4.19
C ARG A 195 -24.41 20.91 2.94
#